data_AF-A0A656GP09-F1
#
_entry.id   AF-A0A656GP09-F1
#
_cell.length_a   1.000
_cell.length_b   1.000
_cell.length_c   1.000
_cell.angle_alpha   90.00
_cell.angle_beta   90.00
_cell.angle_gamma   90.00
#
_symmetry.space_group_name_H-M   'P 1'
#
loop_
_entity.id
_entity.type
_entity.pdbx_description
1 polymer ?
#
loop_
_entity_poly.entity_id
_entity_poly.type
_entity_poly.pdbx_seq_one_letter_code
_entity_poly.pdbx_strand_id
1 'polypeptide(L)'
;MRGQGAIDQLMPLLTARMPEYDHMLMRVNRARGLQMLNDATSLSCDPTMLWTEERARTLLFSIPIGAIFSSGLIVRKEDMSTFEPYVEDGKIDFAALMASRAIKLGIVAERSYGELIDHTLQGVDEDALVLHYGNDATGSLLQMERLGRLQAFISFWPKARYQAMQQGIRPDELAFLPIRGNPAYQFVYISCSNSPEGKKALAQINREMRTLRESSLMGFYAQWLDPEQRASYLEDVKALFEKN
;
A
#
# COMPACT_ATOMS: atom_id res chain seq x y z
N MET A 1 18.01 -4.02 -2.01
CA MET A 1 17.78 -4.87 -3.21
C MET A 1 16.79 -4.16 -4.11
N ARG A 2 17.27 -3.46 -5.14
CA ARG A 2 16.42 -2.72 -6.09
C ARG A 2 15.86 -3.70 -7.12
N GLY A 3 14.57 -3.65 -7.42
CA GLY A 3 13.94 -4.49 -8.44
C GLY A 3 13.58 -5.91 -8.00
N GLN A 4 13.52 -6.18 -6.69
CA GLN A 4 13.15 -7.51 -6.15
C GLN A 4 11.80 -7.48 -5.40
N GLY A 5 11.07 -6.35 -5.44
CA GLY A 5 9.76 -6.28 -4.80
C GLY A 5 8.80 -7.33 -5.37
N ALA A 6 7.78 -7.71 -4.60
CA ALA A 6 6.83 -8.75 -5.03
C ALA A 6 6.22 -8.46 -6.42
N ILE A 7 5.91 -7.18 -6.70
CA ILE A 7 5.42 -6.74 -8.00
C ILE A 7 6.52 -6.71 -9.06
N ASP A 8 7.75 -6.31 -8.72
CA ASP A 8 8.88 -6.36 -9.66
C ASP A 8 9.12 -7.80 -10.15
N GLN A 9 8.90 -8.81 -9.29
CA GLN A 9 8.99 -10.23 -9.63
C GLN A 9 7.74 -10.75 -10.36
N LEU A 10 6.55 -10.23 -10.07
CA LEU A 10 5.31 -10.59 -10.76
C LEU A 10 5.31 -10.12 -12.21
N MET A 11 5.75 -8.89 -12.48
CA MET A 11 5.53 -8.28 -13.80
C MET A 11 6.10 -9.12 -14.95
N PRO A 12 7.35 -9.64 -14.91
CA PRO A 12 7.85 -10.51 -15.97
C PRO A 12 7.02 -11.79 -16.19
N LEU A 13 6.43 -12.35 -15.12
CA LEU A 13 5.58 -13.54 -15.23
C LEU A 13 4.23 -13.22 -15.86
N LEU A 14 3.65 -12.08 -15.50
CA LEU A 14 2.36 -11.64 -16.04
C LEU A 14 2.50 -11.23 -17.51
N THR A 15 3.50 -10.42 -17.86
CA THR A 15 3.68 -9.93 -19.24
C THR A 15 4.04 -11.05 -20.21
N ALA A 16 4.81 -12.07 -19.79
CA ALA A 16 5.09 -13.25 -20.61
C ALA A 16 3.83 -14.07 -20.95
N ARG A 17 2.76 -13.97 -20.14
CA ARG A 17 1.45 -14.60 -20.38
C ARG A 17 0.49 -13.71 -21.17
N MET A 18 0.96 -12.53 -21.56
CA MET A 18 0.20 -11.55 -22.33
C MET A 18 1.01 -11.03 -23.53
N PRO A 19 1.53 -11.92 -24.41
CA PRO A 19 2.45 -11.54 -25.48
C PRO A 19 1.80 -10.69 -26.60
N GLU A 20 0.48 -10.55 -26.62
CA GLU A 20 -0.24 -9.71 -27.57
C GLU A 20 -0.11 -8.20 -27.29
N TYR A 21 0.45 -7.82 -26.13
CA TYR A 21 0.71 -6.44 -25.77
C TYR A 21 2.21 -6.12 -25.82
N ASP A 22 2.55 -4.90 -26.25
CA ASP A 22 3.86 -4.31 -26.03
C ASP A 22 3.92 -3.67 -24.63
N HIS A 23 4.63 -4.33 -23.71
CA HIS A 23 4.61 -3.96 -22.29
C HIS A 23 5.70 -2.95 -21.95
N MET A 24 5.30 -1.77 -21.48
CA MET A 24 6.22 -0.74 -20.97
C MET A 24 6.04 -0.53 -19.47
N LEU A 25 7.05 -0.91 -18.68
CA LEU A 25 7.06 -0.66 -17.23
C LEU A 25 7.57 0.75 -16.91
N MET A 26 6.68 1.61 -16.44
CA MET A 26 7.01 2.99 -16.04
C MET A 26 6.93 3.16 -14.52
N ARG A 27 7.97 3.75 -13.92
CA ARG A 27 7.97 4.12 -12.50
C ARG A 27 7.60 5.59 -12.34
N VAL A 28 6.36 5.83 -11.90
CA VAL A 28 5.80 7.16 -11.68
C VAL A 28 5.18 7.28 -10.28
N ASN A 29 5.05 8.52 -9.81
CA ASN A 29 4.43 8.80 -8.51
C ASN A 29 2.91 8.54 -8.57
N ARG A 30 2.21 8.57 -7.43
CA ARG A 30 0.77 8.25 -7.39
C ARG A 30 -0.09 9.22 -8.18
N ALA A 31 0.14 10.52 -8.06
CA ALA A 31 -0.59 11.53 -8.83
C ALA A 31 -0.48 11.30 -10.35
N ARG A 32 0.74 11.08 -10.86
CA ARG A 32 0.96 10.79 -12.28
C ARG A 32 0.36 9.44 -12.69
N GLY A 33 0.48 8.41 -11.84
CA GLY A 33 -0.15 7.11 -12.09
C GLY A 33 -1.67 7.22 -12.23
N LEU A 34 -2.34 7.94 -11.31
CA LEU A 34 -3.77 8.19 -11.39
C LEU A 34 -4.14 9.03 -12.62
N GLN A 35 -3.35 10.04 -12.97
CA GLN A 35 -3.56 10.81 -14.20
C GLN A 35 -3.55 9.91 -15.44
N MET A 36 -2.57 9.00 -15.53
CA MET A 36 -2.44 8.06 -16.66
C MET A 36 -3.58 7.04 -16.69
N LEU A 37 -4.03 6.56 -15.53
CA LEU A 37 -5.19 5.66 -15.44
C LEU A 37 -6.50 6.33 -15.84
N ASN A 38 -6.68 7.62 -15.53
CA ASN A 38 -7.88 8.36 -15.92
C ASN A 38 -7.85 8.82 -17.39
N ASP A 39 -6.72 8.70 -18.09
CA ASP A 39 -6.64 8.94 -19.52
C ASP A 39 -7.19 7.74 -20.30
N ALA A 40 -8.46 7.84 -20.71
CA ALA A 40 -9.16 6.83 -21.49
C ALA A 40 -8.64 6.64 -22.92
N THR A 41 -7.71 7.49 -23.39
CA THR A 41 -7.12 7.36 -24.74
C THR A 41 -5.92 6.42 -24.78
N SER A 42 -5.39 6.03 -23.61
CA SER A 42 -4.25 5.13 -23.48
C SER A 42 -4.61 3.87 -22.69
N LEU A 43 -3.93 2.76 -22.97
CA LEU A 43 -3.96 1.57 -22.10
C LEU A 43 -2.88 1.73 -21.03
N SER A 44 -3.31 2.11 -19.83
CA SER A 44 -2.44 2.19 -18.65
C SER A 44 -2.99 1.27 -17.57
N CYS A 45 -2.12 0.55 -16.88
CA CYS A 45 -2.50 -0.28 -15.73
C CYS A 45 -1.51 -0.08 -14.56
N ASP A 46 -2.03 -0.09 -13.33
CA ASP A 46 -1.28 -0.05 -12.08
C ASP A 46 -1.47 -1.34 -11.29
N PRO A 47 -0.39 -2.07 -10.97
CA PRO A 47 -0.48 -3.38 -10.32
C PRO A 47 -0.53 -3.34 -8.78
N THR A 48 -0.75 -2.17 -8.19
CA THR A 48 -0.69 -1.96 -6.73
C THR A 48 -1.84 -1.12 -6.21
N MET A 49 -2.99 -1.14 -6.90
CA MET A 49 -4.11 -0.26 -6.55
C MET A 49 -4.93 -0.87 -5.42
N LEU A 50 -5.26 -0.04 -4.43
CA LEU A 50 -6.33 -0.34 -3.48
C LEU A 50 -7.66 0.13 -4.06
N TRP A 51 -8.67 -0.73 -3.94
CA TRP A 51 -10.03 -0.43 -4.32
C TRP A 51 -10.67 0.53 -3.32
N THR A 52 -11.37 1.54 -3.83
CA THR A 52 -12.30 2.37 -3.08
C THR A 52 -13.50 2.65 -3.98
N GLU A 53 -14.66 2.91 -3.40
CA GLU A 53 -15.86 3.24 -4.18
C GLU A 53 -15.62 4.44 -5.11
N GLU A 54 -14.92 5.47 -4.62
CA GLU A 54 -14.59 6.67 -5.38
C GLU A 54 -13.77 6.34 -6.65
N ARG A 55 -12.71 5.53 -6.51
CA ARG A 55 -11.86 5.14 -7.65
C ARG A 55 -12.58 4.24 -8.63
N ALA A 56 -13.47 3.37 -8.13
CA ALA A 56 -14.25 2.47 -8.96
C ALA A 56 -15.23 3.21 -9.89
N ARG A 57 -15.50 4.49 -9.66
CA ARG A 57 -16.33 5.32 -10.55
C ARG A 57 -15.66 5.62 -11.88
N THR A 58 -14.33 5.72 -11.91
CA THR A 58 -13.58 6.09 -13.13
C THR A 58 -12.60 5.03 -13.60
N LEU A 59 -12.15 4.14 -12.72
CA LEU A 59 -11.14 3.14 -13.02
C LEU A 59 -11.72 1.73 -13.09
N LEU A 60 -11.09 0.87 -13.89
CA LEU A 60 -11.38 -0.56 -13.91
C LEU A 60 -10.54 -1.27 -12.84
N PHE A 61 -11.09 -2.34 -12.26
CA PHE A 61 -10.41 -3.16 -11.25
C PHE A 61 -10.49 -4.64 -11.60
N SER A 62 -9.37 -5.34 -11.41
CA SER A 62 -9.28 -6.79 -11.56
C SER A 62 -10.02 -7.51 -10.44
N ILE A 63 -9.99 -8.84 -10.44
CA ILE A 63 -10.16 -9.61 -9.20
C ILE A 63 -9.07 -9.21 -8.18
N PRO A 64 -9.26 -9.44 -6.87
CA PRO A 64 -8.16 -9.33 -5.92
C PRO A 64 -6.97 -10.16 -6.38
N ILE A 65 -5.82 -9.51 -6.54
CA ILE A 65 -4.58 -10.16 -6.99
C ILE A 65 -3.71 -10.58 -5.82
N GLY A 66 -3.95 -10.03 -4.63
CA GLY A 66 -3.13 -10.20 -3.46
C GLY A 66 -3.84 -9.75 -2.20
N ALA A 67 -3.52 -10.35 -1.07
CA ALA A 67 -3.84 -9.84 0.25
C ALA A 67 -2.53 -9.48 0.96
N ILE A 68 -2.39 -8.23 1.36
CA ILE A 68 -1.19 -7.72 2.05
C ILE A 68 -1.58 -7.21 3.44
N PHE A 69 -0.64 -7.20 4.38
CA PHE A 69 -0.91 -6.59 5.68
C PHE A 69 -1.37 -5.15 5.51
N SER A 70 -2.35 -4.75 6.31
CA SER A 70 -2.87 -3.40 6.26
C SER A 70 -1.84 -2.37 6.74
N SER A 71 -1.99 -1.14 6.24
CA SER A 71 -1.21 -0.02 6.74
C SER A 71 -1.59 0.34 8.18
N GLY A 72 -0.65 0.98 8.85
CA GLY A 72 -0.81 1.55 10.19
C GLY A 72 0.13 2.73 10.35
N LEU A 73 0.29 3.21 11.58
CA LEU A 73 1.24 4.28 11.87
C LEU A 73 2.63 3.71 12.06
N ILE A 74 3.58 4.32 11.36
CA ILE A 74 5.00 4.20 11.67
C ILE A 74 5.34 5.36 12.59
N VAL A 75 5.99 5.03 13.71
CA VAL A 75 6.42 5.98 14.73
C VAL A 75 7.85 5.66 15.14
N ARG A 76 8.57 6.64 15.70
CA ARG A 76 9.82 6.36 16.42
C ARG A 76 9.51 5.75 17.78
N LYS A 77 10.26 4.71 18.17
CA LYS A 77 10.09 4.08 19.49
C LYS A 77 10.32 5.05 20.64
N GLU A 78 11.22 6.02 20.47
CA GLU A 78 11.50 7.04 21.49
C GLU A 78 10.32 7.98 21.76
N ASP A 79 9.41 8.16 20.80
CA ASP A 79 8.25 9.05 20.91
C ASP A 79 6.97 8.32 21.34
N MET A 80 7.07 7.04 21.70
CA MET A 80 5.92 6.17 21.95
C MET A 80 4.94 6.73 23.00
N SER A 81 5.44 7.45 24.00
CA SER A 81 4.62 8.10 25.04
C SER A 81 3.60 9.09 24.49
N THR A 82 3.82 9.65 23.30
CA THR A 82 2.85 10.53 22.61
C THR A 82 1.61 9.75 22.15
N PHE A 83 1.77 8.46 21.87
CA PHE A 83 0.74 7.60 21.29
C PHE A 83 0.04 6.72 22.32
N GLU A 84 0.70 6.37 23.42
CA GLU A 84 0.17 5.55 24.51
C GLU A 84 -1.25 5.95 24.98
N PRO A 85 -1.61 7.24 25.13
CA PRO A 85 -2.96 7.64 25.55
C PRO A 85 -4.09 7.21 24.59
N TYR A 86 -3.75 6.87 23.35
CA TYR A 86 -4.69 6.49 22.29
C TYR A 86 -4.62 4.99 21.96
N VAL A 87 -3.80 4.22 22.68
CA VAL A 87 -3.59 2.80 22.41
C VAL A 87 -4.36 1.95 23.41
N GLU A 88 -5.20 1.05 22.89
CA GLU A 88 -5.96 0.06 23.65
C GLU A 88 -5.75 -1.32 22.99
N ASP A 89 -5.42 -2.35 23.77
CA ASP A 89 -5.11 -3.70 23.27
C ASP A 89 -4.08 -3.73 22.12
N GLY A 90 -3.08 -2.85 22.21
CA GLY A 90 -2.00 -2.72 21.22
C GLY A 90 -2.45 -2.11 19.89
N LYS A 91 -3.66 -1.56 19.80
CA LYS A 91 -4.19 -0.88 18.61
C LYS A 91 -4.47 0.58 18.92
N ILE A 92 -4.14 1.46 17.99
CA ILE A 92 -4.36 2.89 18.16
C ILE A 92 -5.75 3.31 17.68
N ASP A 93 -6.43 4.12 18.47
CA ASP A 93 -7.60 4.90 18.05
C ASP A 93 -7.12 6.08 17.19
N PHE A 94 -7.12 5.85 15.87
CA PHE A 94 -6.62 6.83 14.91
C PHE A 94 -7.47 8.10 14.87
N ALA A 95 -8.79 7.98 15.03
CA ALA A 95 -9.69 9.12 15.03
C ALA A 95 -9.46 10.01 16.26
N ALA A 96 -9.33 9.40 17.45
CA ALA A 96 -9.04 10.13 18.69
C ALA A 96 -7.67 10.83 18.64
N LEU A 97 -6.64 10.16 18.10
CA LEU A 97 -5.31 10.78 17.90
C LEU A 97 -5.39 11.98 16.97
N MET A 98 -6.12 11.88 15.85
CA MET A 98 -6.20 13.01 14.89
C MET A 98 -7.01 14.18 15.46
N ALA A 99 -8.08 13.89 16.21
CA ALA A 99 -8.89 14.90 16.87
C ALA A 99 -8.12 15.68 17.95
N SER A 100 -7.12 15.06 18.60
CA SER A 100 -6.33 15.71 19.65
C SER A 100 -5.34 16.75 19.12
N ARG A 101 -5.00 16.68 17.82
CA ARG A 101 -3.97 17.53 17.18
C ARG A 101 -2.59 17.42 17.85
N ALA A 102 -2.33 16.35 18.58
CA ALA A 102 -1.07 16.14 19.30
C ALA A 102 0.12 15.91 18.35
N ILE A 103 -0.14 15.58 17.08
CA ILE A 103 0.89 15.24 16.11
C ILE A 103 0.68 15.93 14.76
N LYS A 104 1.77 16.06 14.01
CA LYS A 104 1.74 16.17 12.54
C LYS A 104 1.87 14.77 11.95
N LEU A 105 0.98 14.42 11.02
CA LEU A 105 0.90 13.13 10.37
C LEU A 105 1.42 13.20 8.92
N GLY A 106 2.41 12.38 8.60
CA GLY A 106 2.91 12.19 7.24
C GLY A 106 2.03 11.27 6.41
N ILE A 107 1.63 11.72 5.22
CA ILE A 107 0.93 10.89 4.24
C ILE A 107 1.54 11.05 2.84
N VAL A 108 1.57 9.97 2.08
CA VAL A 108 1.81 10.03 0.64
C VAL A 108 0.56 10.55 -0.04
N ALA A 109 0.69 11.67 -0.77
CA ALA A 109 -0.43 12.26 -1.50
C ALA A 109 -0.99 11.27 -2.55
N GLU A 110 -2.31 11.34 -2.77
CA GLU A 110 -3.05 10.48 -3.73
C GLU A 110 -3.02 8.97 -3.42
N ARG A 111 -2.50 8.57 -2.24
CA ARG A 111 -2.51 7.19 -1.78
C ARG A 111 -3.74 6.95 -0.93
N SER A 112 -4.45 5.87 -1.24
CA SER A 112 -5.45 5.28 -0.34
C SER A 112 -4.73 4.36 0.64
N TYR A 113 -5.23 4.29 1.86
CA TYR A 113 -4.78 3.40 2.93
C TYR A 113 -5.88 2.41 3.37
N GLY A 114 -6.99 2.38 2.62
CA GLY A 114 -8.20 1.63 2.95
C GLY A 114 -9.29 2.52 3.54
N GLU A 115 -10.54 2.08 3.42
CA GLU A 115 -11.73 2.90 3.67
C GLU A 115 -11.74 3.56 5.06
N LEU A 116 -11.37 2.83 6.12
CA LEU A 116 -11.38 3.36 7.49
C LEU A 116 -10.41 4.53 7.66
N ILE A 117 -9.17 4.35 7.19
CA ILE A 117 -8.12 5.36 7.32
C ILE A 117 -8.45 6.55 6.42
N ASP A 118 -8.85 6.28 5.17
CA ASP A 118 -9.18 7.32 4.20
C ASP A 118 -10.37 8.16 4.66
N HIS A 119 -11.42 7.53 5.21
CA HIS A 119 -12.56 8.25 5.78
C HIS A 119 -12.15 9.13 6.97
N THR A 120 -11.29 8.63 7.85
CA THR A 120 -10.80 9.43 8.98
C THR A 120 -9.99 10.64 8.48
N LEU A 121 -9.13 10.45 7.47
CA LEU A 121 -8.30 11.51 6.89
C LEU A 121 -9.12 12.66 6.27
N GLN A 122 -10.33 12.40 5.76
CA GLN A 122 -11.22 13.45 5.23
C GLN A 122 -11.63 14.50 6.27
N GLY A 123 -11.63 14.13 7.56
CA GLY A 123 -11.98 15.04 8.67
C GLY A 123 -10.77 15.67 9.36
N VAL A 124 -9.54 15.37 8.93
CA VAL A 124 -8.32 15.89 9.55
C VAL A 124 -8.01 17.28 9.03
N ASP A 125 -7.63 18.18 9.94
CA ASP A 125 -7.18 19.53 9.60
C ASP A 125 -5.94 19.46 8.69
N GLU A 126 -5.95 20.20 7.58
CA GLU A 126 -4.86 20.22 6.61
C GLU A 126 -3.53 20.60 7.27
N ASP A 127 -3.55 21.48 8.28
CA ASP A 127 -2.36 21.86 9.01
C ASP A 127 -1.74 20.68 9.75
N ALA A 128 -2.54 19.69 10.17
CA ALA A 128 -2.05 18.49 10.84
C ALA A 128 -1.43 17.47 9.87
N LEU A 129 -1.55 17.67 8.55
CA LEU A 129 -1.07 16.74 7.53
C LEU A 129 0.21 17.25 6.84
N VAL A 130 1.16 16.34 6.65
CA VAL A 130 2.35 16.55 5.83
C VAL A 130 2.23 15.66 4.60
N LEU A 131 1.78 16.25 3.49
CA LEU A 131 1.64 15.55 2.22
C LEU A 131 2.99 15.50 1.49
N HIS A 132 3.42 14.28 1.13
CA HIS A 132 4.62 14.09 0.33
C HIS A 132 4.30 13.47 -1.04
N TYR A 133 4.89 14.04 -2.07
CA TYR A 133 4.78 13.60 -3.46
C TYR A 133 6.08 12.91 -3.91
N GLY A 134 6.03 12.13 -4.99
CA GLY A 134 7.22 11.54 -5.61
C GLY A 134 7.35 10.02 -5.46
N ASN A 135 8.36 9.48 -6.12
CA ASN A 135 8.56 8.03 -6.26
C ASN A 135 9.05 7.35 -4.96
N ASP A 136 9.68 8.12 -4.06
CA ASP A 136 10.15 7.64 -2.76
C ASP A 136 9.52 8.41 -1.59
N ALA A 137 8.23 8.73 -1.69
CA ALA A 137 7.53 9.51 -0.67
C ALA A 137 7.62 8.89 0.73
N THR A 138 7.58 7.57 0.86
CA THR A 138 7.76 6.89 2.17
C THR A 138 9.16 7.10 2.74
N GLY A 139 10.21 7.05 1.91
CA GLY A 139 11.57 7.34 2.35
C GLY A 139 11.71 8.79 2.82
N SER A 140 11.10 9.74 2.12
CA SER A 140 11.10 11.14 2.54
C SER A 140 10.34 11.37 3.84
N LEU A 141 9.16 10.76 4.02
CA LEU A 141 8.39 10.86 5.26
C LEU A 141 9.17 10.32 6.46
N LEU A 142 9.90 9.22 6.27
CA LEU A 142 10.78 8.67 7.30
C LEU A 142 11.92 9.64 7.70
N GLN A 143 12.52 10.34 6.72
CA GLN A 143 13.51 11.38 7.03
C GLN A 143 12.88 12.58 7.76
N MET A 144 11.68 12.98 7.38
CA MET A 144 10.95 14.05 8.06
C MET A 144 10.61 13.69 9.51
N GLU A 145 10.21 12.43 9.76
CA GLU A 145 10.01 11.89 11.10
C GLU A 145 11.29 12.02 11.93
N ARG A 146 12.43 11.54 11.41
CA ARG A 146 13.72 11.61 12.10
C ARG A 146 14.16 13.04 12.44
N LEU A 147 13.83 14.00 11.58
CA LEU A 147 14.11 15.42 11.80
C LEU A 147 13.08 16.10 12.72
N GLY A 148 12.12 15.36 13.28
CA GLY A 148 11.08 15.88 14.18
C GLY A 148 10.04 16.76 13.48
N ARG A 149 9.97 16.72 12.14
CA ARG A 149 9.01 17.52 11.35
C ARG A 149 7.61 16.92 11.33
N LEU A 150 7.50 15.64 11.68
CA LEU A 150 6.27 14.90 11.90
C LEU A 150 6.53 13.83 12.95
N GLN A 151 5.49 13.36 13.64
CA GLN A 151 5.62 12.38 14.72
C GLN A 151 5.23 10.97 14.28
N ALA A 152 4.43 10.85 13.22
CA ALA A 152 4.03 9.57 12.65
C ALA A 152 3.78 9.71 11.15
N PHE A 153 3.88 8.60 10.40
CA PHE A 153 3.40 8.54 9.03
C PHE A 153 2.69 7.22 8.72
N ILE A 154 1.76 7.23 7.78
CA ILE A 154 1.04 6.01 7.40
C ILE A 154 1.85 5.22 6.38
N SER A 155 2.11 3.94 6.66
CA SER A 155 2.78 3.05 5.71
C SER A 155 2.49 1.58 6.00
N PHE A 156 2.91 0.73 5.06
CA PHE A 156 3.01 -0.70 5.24
C PHE A 156 4.29 -1.04 6.01
N TRP A 157 4.19 -1.86 7.05
CA TRP A 157 5.35 -2.18 7.90
C TRP A 157 6.57 -2.73 7.13
N PRO A 158 6.42 -3.73 6.23
CA PRO A 158 7.55 -4.21 5.42
C PRO A 158 8.20 -3.12 4.57
N LYS A 159 7.38 -2.20 4.02
CA LYS A 159 7.85 -1.08 3.21
C LYS A 159 8.62 -0.06 4.03
N ALA A 160 8.12 0.29 5.21
CA ALA A 160 8.78 1.23 6.13
C ALA A 160 10.13 0.69 6.61
N ARG A 161 10.19 -0.57 7.07
CA ARG A 161 11.43 -1.24 7.47
C ARG A 161 12.46 -1.28 6.35
N TYR A 162 12.03 -1.64 5.13
CA TYR A 162 12.92 -1.64 3.99
C TYR A 162 13.51 -0.25 3.73
N GLN A 163 12.68 0.80 3.74
CA GLN A 163 13.16 2.16 3.53
C GLN A 163 14.10 2.63 4.65
N ALA A 164 13.81 2.26 5.90
CA ALA A 164 14.70 2.52 7.03
C ALA A 164 16.10 1.93 6.78
N MET A 165 16.17 0.66 6.40
CA MET A 165 17.44 0.00 6.09
C MET A 165 18.18 0.66 4.92
N GLN A 166 17.46 1.10 3.87
CA GLN A 166 18.09 1.82 2.74
C GLN A 166 18.71 3.16 3.16
N GLN A 167 18.21 3.76 4.24
CA GLN A 167 18.66 5.05 4.75
C GLN A 167 19.62 4.92 5.96
N GLY A 168 20.07 3.70 6.28
CA GLY A 168 20.96 3.44 7.42
C GLY A 168 20.28 3.56 8.79
N ILE A 169 18.95 3.54 8.82
CA ILE A 169 18.12 3.60 10.03
C ILE A 169 17.88 2.17 10.48
N ARG A 170 18.15 1.86 11.76
CA ARG A 170 17.88 0.51 12.25
C ARG A 170 16.37 0.32 12.36
N PRO A 171 15.80 -0.77 11.80
CA PRO A 171 14.35 -1.01 11.87
C PRO A 171 13.79 -1.09 13.29
N ASP A 172 14.62 -1.41 14.29
CA ASP A 172 14.22 -1.47 15.69
C ASP A 172 14.20 -0.08 16.37
N GLU A 173 14.58 0.99 15.69
CA GLU A 173 14.28 2.38 16.11
C GLU A 173 12.81 2.75 15.83
N LEU A 174 12.12 1.97 14.99
CA LEU A 174 10.73 2.22 14.59
C LEU A 174 9.76 1.28 15.30
N ALA A 175 8.55 1.76 15.54
CA ALA A 175 7.41 0.98 15.99
C ALA A 175 6.30 1.03 14.92
N PHE A 176 5.50 -0.03 14.88
CA PHE A 176 4.29 -0.11 14.08
C PHE A 176 3.08 -0.14 15.00
N LEU A 177 2.17 0.82 14.81
CA LEU A 177 0.91 0.88 15.53
C LEU A 177 -0.25 0.49 14.59
N PRO A 178 -0.83 -0.71 14.75
CA PRO A 178 -2.01 -1.09 14.01
C PRO A 178 -3.19 -0.22 14.42
N ILE A 179 -4.04 0.14 13.46
CA ILE A 179 -5.20 1.02 13.70
C ILE A 179 -6.39 0.15 14.13
N ARG A 180 -7.07 0.57 15.21
CA ARG A 180 -8.28 -0.08 15.71
C ARG A 180 -9.36 -0.12 14.62
N GLY A 181 -9.97 -1.29 14.43
CA GLY A 181 -11.00 -1.51 13.40
C GLY A 181 -10.47 -1.70 11.98
N ASN A 182 -9.19 -1.39 11.70
CA ASN A 182 -8.60 -1.65 10.39
C ASN A 182 -8.43 -3.18 10.21
N PRO A 183 -8.83 -3.77 9.08
CA PRO A 183 -8.65 -5.21 8.88
C PRO A 183 -7.17 -5.58 8.91
N ALA A 184 -6.83 -6.81 9.32
CA ALA A 184 -5.43 -7.26 9.34
C ALA A 184 -4.81 -7.29 7.93
N TYR A 185 -5.62 -7.64 6.93
CA TYR A 185 -5.24 -7.71 5.53
C TYR A 185 -6.11 -6.79 4.68
N GLN A 186 -5.51 -6.26 3.62
CA GLN A 186 -6.20 -5.52 2.57
C GLN A 186 -5.90 -6.14 1.21
N PHE A 187 -6.92 -6.15 0.36
CA PHE A 187 -6.79 -6.65 -0.99
C PHE A 187 -6.18 -5.58 -1.91
N VAL A 188 -5.21 -6.02 -2.70
CA VAL A 188 -4.63 -5.24 -3.79
C VAL A 188 -5.13 -5.75 -5.13
N TYR A 189 -5.24 -4.83 -6.08
CA TYR A 189 -5.81 -5.04 -7.39
C TYR A 189 -4.86 -4.50 -8.47
N ILE A 190 -4.98 -5.07 -9.67
CA ILE A 190 -4.53 -4.37 -10.88
C ILE A 190 -5.68 -3.48 -11.33
N SER A 191 -5.42 -2.19 -11.43
CA SER A 191 -6.37 -1.23 -11.99
C SER A 191 -5.92 -0.79 -13.37
N CYS A 192 -6.85 -0.65 -14.31
CA CYS A 192 -6.55 -0.18 -15.66
C CYS A 192 -7.43 1.00 -16.04
N SER A 193 -7.01 1.75 -17.05
CA SER A 193 -7.80 2.82 -17.65
C SER A 193 -9.15 2.31 -18.16
N ASN A 194 -10.19 3.13 -18.00
CA ASN A 194 -11.54 2.76 -18.42
C ASN A 194 -11.76 3.01 -19.92
N SER A 195 -11.07 2.21 -20.73
CA SER A 195 -11.16 2.19 -22.19
C SER A 195 -11.55 0.79 -22.71
N PRO A 196 -11.97 0.65 -23.98
CA PRO A 196 -12.21 -0.66 -24.58
C PRO A 196 -10.99 -1.61 -24.47
N GLU A 197 -9.79 -1.08 -24.65
CA GLU A 197 -8.52 -1.79 -24.53
C GLU A 197 -8.25 -2.19 -23.07
N GLY A 198 -8.54 -1.29 -22.12
CA GLY A 198 -8.44 -1.55 -20.68
C GLY A 198 -9.33 -2.71 -20.24
N LYS A 199 -10.57 -2.77 -20.73
CA LYS A 199 -11.51 -3.88 -20.45
C LYS A 199 -11.00 -5.22 -20.97
N LYS A 200 -10.44 -5.25 -22.19
CA LYS A 200 -9.84 -6.46 -22.78
C LYS A 200 -8.63 -6.92 -21.98
N ALA A 201 -7.70 -6.00 -21.67
CA ALA A 201 -6.53 -6.30 -20.87
C ALA A 201 -6.91 -6.83 -19.48
N LEU A 202 -7.89 -6.22 -18.84
CA LEU A 202 -8.34 -6.63 -17.51
C LEU A 202 -8.95 -8.04 -17.49
N ALA A 203 -9.69 -8.43 -18.53
CA ALA A 203 -10.24 -9.79 -18.64
C ALA A 203 -9.12 -10.85 -18.70
N GLN A 204 -8.05 -10.55 -19.42
CA GLN A 204 -6.87 -11.41 -19.48
C GLN A 204 -6.08 -11.39 -18.18
N ILE A 205 -5.84 -10.23 -17.59
CA ILE A 205 -5.22 -10.08 -16.27
C ILE A 205 -5.98 -10.92 -15.24
N ASN A 206 -7.32 -10.87 -15.23
CA ASN A 206 -8.14 -11.68 -14.33
C ASN A 206 -7.94 -13.18 -14.55
N ARG A 207 -7.78 -13.64 -15.80
CA ARG A 207 -7.49 -15.04 -16.10
C ARG A 207 -6.13 -15.46 -15.55
N GLU A 208 -5.08 -14.69 -15.82
CA GLU A 208 -3.73 -15.04 -15.39
C GLU A 208 -3.54 -14.92 -13.87
N MET A 209 -4.16 -13.92 -13.24
CA MET A 209 -4.04 -13.69 -11.81
C MET A 209 -4.75 -14.72 -10.95
N ARG A 210 -5.73 -15.47 -11.46
CA ARG A 210 -6.28 -16.64 -10.74
C ARG A 210 -5.21 -17.66 -10.39
N THR A 211 -4.22 -17.84 -11.28
CA THR A 211 -3.10 -18.75 -11.04
C THR A 211 -1.94 -18.04 -10.36
N LEU A 212 -1.55 -16.86 -10.85
CA LEU A 212 -0.35 -16.17 -10.38
C LEU A 212 -0.45 -15.64 -8.94
N ARG A 213 -1.66 -15.30 -8.46
CA ARG A 213 -1.84 -14.80 -7.09
C ARG A 213 -1.37 -15.82 -6.06
N GLU A 214 -1.75 -17.09 -6.23
CA GLU A 214 -1.43 -18.18 -5.30
C GLU A 214 -0.06 -18.81 -5.59
N SER A 215 0.20 -19.12 -6.86
CA SER A 215 1.42 -19.85 -7.25
C SER A 215 2.71 -19.01 -7.19
N SER A 216 2.62 -17.67 -7.10
CA SER A 216 3.80 -16.81 -7.16
C SER A 216 3.71 -15.58 -6.27
N LEU A 217 2.73 -14.69 -6.50
CA LEU A 217 2.77 -13.34 -5.93
C LEU A 217 2.80 -13.32 -4.40
N MET A 218 1.95 -14.13 -3.74
CA MET A 218 1.93 -14.17 -2.27
C MET A 218 3.21 -14.78 -1.68
N GLY A 219 3.83 -15.73 -2.38
CA GLY A 219 5.16 -16.21 -2.04
C GLY A 219 6.23 -15.11 -2.14
N PHE A 220 6.19 -14.30 -3.20
CA PHE A 220 7.10 -13.16 -3.35
C PHE A 220 6.89 -12.10 -2.27
N TYR A 221 5.64 -11.81 -1.90
CA TYR A 221 5.34 -10.89 -0.81
C TYR A 221 5.83 -11.43 0.54
N ALA A 222 5.62 -12.73 0.81
CA ALA A 222 6.03 -13.36 2.07
C ALA A 222 7.54 -13.24 2.35
N GLN A 223 8.38 -13.16 1.31
CA GLN A 223 9.84 -12.94 1.46
C GLN A 223 10.17 -11.61 2.14
N TRP A 224 9.27 -10.62 2.09
CA TRP A 224 9.42 -9.32 2.72
C TRP A 224 8.91 -9.26 4.16
N LEU A 225 8.30 -10.34 4.64
CA LEU A 225 7.83 -10.47 6.01
C LEU A 225 8.92 -11.06 6.90
N ASP A 226 8.75 -10.82 8.21
CA ASP A 226 9.56 -11.50 9.22
C ASP A 226 9.40 -13.03 9.05
N PRO A 227 10.49 -13.82 9.11
CA PRO A 227 10.45 -15.26 8.82
C PRO A 227 9.37 -16.03 9.58
N GLU A 228 9.12 -15.65 10.84
CA GLU A 228 8.15 -16.26 11.73
C GLU A 228 6.69 -16.06 11.27
N GLN A 229 6.40 -15.00 10.52
CA GLN A 229 5.05 -14.67 10.05
C GLN A 229 4.68 -15.33 8.73
N ARG A 230 5.66 -15.89 7.99
CA ARG A 230 5.47 -16.28 6.58
C ARG A 230 4.50 -17.43 6.41
N ALA A 231 4.61 -18.46 7.25
CA ALA A 231 3.78 -19.65 7.14
C ALA A 231 2.30 -19.34 7.43
N SER A 232 2.03 -18.67 8.56
CA SER A 232 0.67 -18.26 8.92
C SER A 232 0.07 -17.29 7.90
N TYR A 233 0.87 -16.34 7.40
CA TYR A 233 0.44 -15.42 6.34
C TYR A 233 -0.03 -16.17 5.08
N LEU A 234 0.75 -17.14 4.60
CA LEU A 234 0.39 -17.89 3.38
C LEU A 234 -0.88 -18.74 3.59
N GLU A 235 -1.09 -19.28 4.79
CA GLU A 235 -2.30 -19.99 5.15
C GLU A 235 -3.53 -19.06 5.19
N ASP A 236 -3.41 -17.91 5.87
CA ASP A 236 -4.46 -16.90 5.94
C ASP A 236 -4.88 -16.42 4.55
N VAL A 237 -3.92 -16.10 3.69
CA VAL A 237 -4.20 -15.60 2.35
C VAL A 237 -4.86 -16.64 1.46
N LYS A 238 -4.47 -17.91 1.58
CA LYS A 238 -5.15 -18.99 0.88
C LYS A 238 -6.63 -19.05 1.28
N ALA A 239 -6.92 -19.02 2.58
CA ALA A 239 -8.30 -19.01 3.08
C ALA A 239 -9.09 -17.75 2.64
N LEU A 240 -8.42 -16.60 2.50
CA LEU A 240 -9.04 -15.38 1.98
C LEU A 240 -9.41 -15.49 0.49
N PHE A 241 -8.58 -16.13 -0.33
CA PHE A 241 -8.88 -16.36 -1.74
C PHE A 241 -9.93 -17.42 -1.99
N GLU A 242 -10.10 -18.41 -1.11
CA GLU A 242 -11.18 -19.39 -1.22
C GLU A 242 -12.56 -18.77 -0.93
N LYS A 243 -12.61 -17.64 -0.21
CA LYS A 243 -13.84 -16.91 0.12
C LYS A 243 -14.23 -15.85 -0.91
N ASN A 244 -13.36 -15.53 -1.88
CA ASN A 244 -13.53 -14.44 -2.86
C ASN A 244 -13.28 -14.90 -4.30
#